data_AF-A0AB34KK15-F1
#
_entry.id   AF-A0AB34KK15-F1
#
_cell.length_a   1.000
_cell.length_b   1.000
_cell.length_c   1.000
_cell.angle_alpha   90.00
_cell.angle_beta   90.00
_cell.angle_gamma   90.00
#
_symmetry.space_group_name_H-M   'P 1'
#
loop_
_entity.id
_entity.type
_entity.pdbx_description
1 polymer ?
#
loop_
_entity_poly.entity_id
_entity_poly.type
_entity_poly.pdbx_seq_one_letter_code
_entity_poly.pdbx_strand_id
1 'polypeptide(L)'
;MASLFHWGERYGKVASLGDDHECEELVGSSEGRCQKRSSRIGFVPLQNTILVIVIVLLILELLAGFMLWYRFASCTCVVTRTSPITEDVKITFQEERFNGSLLKENIYRQAASPEVDAAWEGLGVNYRSIAVPETLADQAGLRRDQVKVNKKYGGGYPANVEGL
;
A
#
# COMPACT_ATOMS: atom_id res chain seq x y z
N MET A 1 15.90 -61.44 18.52
CA MET A 1 15.23 -61.27 19.83
C MET A 1 14.04 -60.35 19.58
N ALA A 2 12.86 -60.90 19.29
CA ALA A 2 11.85 -61.28 20.28
C ALA A 2 11.35 -60.02 21.04
N SER A 3 10.07 -59.70 21.14
CA SER A 3 8.84 -60.43 20.85
C SER A 3 7.68 -59.48 21.17
N LEU A 4 6.65 -59.50 20.32
CA LEU A 4 5.22 -59.50 20.64
C LEU A 4 4.71 -58.61 21.79
N PHE A 5 3.75 -57.75 21.46
CA PHE A 5 2.45 -57.84 22.14
C PHE A 5 1.33 -57.98 21.11
N HIS A 6 0.80 -59.19 21.09
CA HIS A 6 -0.48 -59.62 20.54
C HIS A 6 -1.62 -58.98 21.33
N TRP A 7 -2.77 -58.77 20.68
CA TRP A 7 -4.09 -59.42 20.95
C TRP A 7 -5.17 -58.54 20.27
N GLY A 8 -5.96 -59.03 19.31
CA GLY A 8 -6.97 -60.09 19.47
C GLY A 8 -8.28 -59.43 19.97
N GLU A 9 -9.19 -59.02 19.10
CA GLU A 9 -10.31 -59.79 18.56
C GLU A 9 -11.67 -59.47 19.24
N ARG A 10 -12.65 -59.22 18.37
CA ARG A 10 -14.08 -59.58 18.46
C ARG A 10 -15.03 -58.85 19.41
N TYR A 11 -15.95 -58.14 18.76
CA TYR A 11 -17.42 -58.16 18.88
C TYR A 11 -18.07 -58.33 20.26
N GLY A 12 -18.89 -57.35 20.63
CA GLY A 12 -19.93 -57.53 21.64
C GLY A 12 -20.80 -56.28 21.80
N LYS A 13 -21.95 -56.26 21.11
CA LYS A 13 -23.08 -55.34 21.34
C LYS A 13 -23.42 -55.26 22.84
N VAL A 14 -23.57 -54.05 23.38
CA VAL A 14 -24.53 -53.77 24.46
C VAL A 14 -25.19 -52.42 24.21
N ALA A 15 -26.51 -52.46 24.28
CA ALA A 15 -27.46 -51.39 24.08
C ALA A 15 -27.38 -50.31 25.17
N SER A 16 -27.72 -49.07 24.80
CA SER A 16 -28.55 -48.17 25.61
C SER A 16 -29.21 -47.19 24.62
N LEU A 17 -30.49 -47.38 24.29
CA LEU A 17 -31.70 -46.94 25.01
C LEU A 17 -31.78 -45.42 25.22
N GLY A 18 -32.90 -44.85 24.78
CA GLY A 18 -33.33 -43.48 25.00
C GLY A 18 -33.31 -42.68 23.69
N ASP A 19 -34.39 -42.21 23.11
CA ASP A 19 -35.77 -42.13 23.59
C ASP A 19 -36.72 -42.18 22.40
N ASP A 20 -37.88 -42.72 22.73
CA ASP A 20 -39.00 -42.99 21.87
C ASP A 20 -39.73 -41.68 21.56
N HIS A 21 -40.13 -41.47 20.31
CA HIS A 21 -41.32 -40.66 20.08
C HIS A 21 -42.14 -41.28 18.95
N GLU A 22 -43.26 -41.82 19.40
CA GLU A 22 -44.40 -42.35 18.68
C GLU A 22 -44.86 -41.37 17.60
N CYS A 23 -44.98 -41.85 16.36
CA CYS A 23 -45.92 -41.30 15.39
C CYS A 23 -46.92 -42.40 15.09
N GLU A 24 -48.07 -42.26 15.75
CA GLU A 24 -49.30 -43.02 15.62
C GLU A 24 -49.66 -43.43 14.19
N GLU A 25 -50.18 -44.65 14.12
CA GLU A 25 -50.65 -45.36 12.94
C GLU A 25 -52.04 -44.83 12.54
N LEU A 26 -52.13 -44.10 11.42
CA LEU A 26 -53.40 -43.91 10.72
C LEU A 26 -53.42 -44.80 9.48
N VAL A 27 -54.20 -45.86 9.59
CA VAL A 27 -54.46 -46.90 8.60
C VAL A 27 -55.08 -46.31 7.33
N GLY A 28 -54.40 -46.45 6.19
CA GLY A 28 -54.95 -46.03 4.90
C GLY A 28 -54.02 -46.22 3.71
N SER A 29 -53.87 -47.47 3.27
CA SER A 29 -53.57 -47.94 1.90
C SER A 29 -52.51 -47.22 1.03
N SER A 30 -51.57 -48.04 0.54
CA SER A 30 -50.82 -47.98 -0.73
C SER A 30 -49.33 -47.59 -0.68
N GLU A 31 -48.52 -48.64 -0.84
CA GLU A 31 -47.32 -48.71 -1.69
C GLU A 31 -46.20 -47.67 -1.47
N GLY A 32 -45.27 -48.07 -0.61
CA GLY A 32 -43.81 -47.96 -0.77
C GLY A 32 -43.21 -46.71 -1.43
N ARG A 33 -42.37 -46.01 -0.67
CA ARG A 33 -41.01 -45.64 -1.13
C ARG A 33 -40.11 -45.23 0.03
N CYS A 34 -38.99 -45.95 0.12
CA CYS A 34 -37.83 -45.61 0.92
C CYS A 34 -37.20 -44.29 0.44
N GLN A 35 -36.84 -43.41 1.38
CA GLN A 35 -35.82 -42.41 1.11
C GLN A 35 -35.01 -42.10 2.38
N LYS A 36 -34.01 -42.94 2.67
CA LYS A 36 -32.86 -42.51 3.47
C LYS A 36 -32.14 -41.42 2.68
N ARG A 37 -32.30 -40.16 3.10
CA ARG A 37 -31.56 -39.02 2.57
C ARG A 37 -30.10 -39.14 3.02
N SER A 38 -29.32 -39.91 2.27
CA SER A 38 -27.86 -39.95 2.45
C SER A 38 -27.30 -38.61 2.02
N SER A 39 -26.88 -37.79 2.99
CA SER A 39 -26.12 -36.58 2.75
C SER A 39 -24.74 -36.98 2.22
N ARG A 40 -24.56 -36.94 0.89
CA ARG A 40 -23.24 -37.05 0.29
C ARG A 40 -22.48 -35.76 0.62
N ILE A 41 -21.59 -35.81 1.60
CA ILE A 41 -20.56 -34.78 1.77
C ILE A 41 -19.62 -34.96 0.58
N GLY A 42 -19.77 -34.09 -0.43
CA GLY A 42 -18.97 -34.14 -1.65
C GLY A 42 -17.51 -33.86 -1.32
N PHE A 43 -16.64 -34.86 -1.56
CA PHE A 43 -15.19 -34.71 -1.48
C PHE A 43 -14.75 -33.87 -2.69
N VAL A 44 -14.50 -32.58 -2.50
CA VAL A 44 -13.95 -31.72 -3.55
C VAL A 44 -12.51 -32.19 -3.81
N PRO A 45 -12.08 -32.41 -5.06
CA PRO A 45 -10.74 -32.91 -5.33
C PRO A 45 -9.71 -31.90 -4.83
N LEU A 46 -8.67 -32.39 -4.14
CA LEU A 46 -7.57 -31.60 -3.55
C LEU A 46 -6.92 -30.62 -4.56
N GLN A 47 -6.94 -30.96 -5.85
CA GLN A 47 -6.46 -30.09 -6.93
C GLN A 47 -7.31 -28.82 -7.07
N ASN A 48 -8.63 -28.90 -6.94
CA ASN A 48 -9.52 -27.74 -7.03
C ASN A 48 -9.41 -26.87 -5.78
N THR A 49 -9.14 -27.44 -4.60
CA THR A 49 -8.93 -26.64 -3.38
C THR A 49 -7.63 -25.85 -3.43
N ILE A 50 -6.54 -26.44 -3.95
CA ILE A 50 -5.26 -25.74 -4.15
C ILE A 50 -5.42 -24.56 -5.12
N LEU A 51 -6.10 -24.75 -6.25
CA LEU A 51 -6.34 -23.68 -7.22
C LEU A 51 -7.14 -22.52 -6.63
N VAL A 52 -8.18 -22.81 -5.84
CA VAL A 52 -8.96 -21.78 -5.14
C VAL A 52 -8.09 -20.99 -4.15
N ILE A 53 -7.23 -21.67 -3.39
CA ILE A 53 -6.32 -21.01 -2.44
C ILE A 53 -5.38 -20.05 -3.17
N VAL A 54 -4.77 -20.47 -4.28
CA VAL A 54 -3.89 -19.61 -5.07
C VAL A 54 -4.63 -18.38 -5.58
N ILE A 55 -5.84 -18.55 -6.12
CA ILE A 55 -6.65 -17.43 -6.61
C ILE A 55 -6.99 -16.46 -5.46
N VAL A 56 -7.34 -16.97 -4.28
CA VAL A 56 -7.64 -16.13 -3.12
C VAL A 56 -6.40 -15.34 -2.68
N LEU A 57 -5.22 -15.97 -2.63
CA LEU A 57 -3.97 -15.28 -2.27
C LEU A 57 -3.63 -14.16 -3.27
N LEU A 58 -3.77 -14.42 -4.58
CA LEU A 58 -3.56 -13.40 -5.62
C LEU A 58 -4.54 -12.23 -5.50
N ILE A 59 -5.82 -12.53 -5.20
CA ILE A 59 -6.83 -11.47 -4.97
C ILE A 59 -6.48 -10.66 -3.72
N LEU A 60 -6.05 -11.30 -2.64
CA LEU A 60 -5.64 -10.60 -1.41
C LEU A 60 -4.43 -9.69 -1.64
N GLU A 61 -3.44 -10.15 -2.41
CA GLU A 61 -2.27 -9.34 -2.79
C GLU A 61 -2.68 -8.13 -3.65
N LEU A 62 -3.57 -8.31 -4.62
CA LEU A 62 -4.08 -7.22 -5.45
C LEU A 62 -4.90 -6.21 -4.64
N LEU A 63 -5.77 -6.68 -3.73
CA LEU A 63 -6.56 -5.82 -2.86
C LEU A 63 -5.68 -5.05 -1.86
N ALA A 64 -4.68 -5.71 -1.28
CA ALA A 64 -3.71 -5.06 -0.39
C ALA A 64 -2.87 -4.03 -1.16
N GLY A 65 -2.40 -4.36 -2.36
CA GLY A 65 -1.68 -3.44 -3.24
C GLY A 65 -2.53 -2.23 -3.63
N PHE A 66 -3.80 -2.44 -3.98
CA PHE A 66 -4.74 -1.37 -4.32
C PHE A 66 -5.03 -0.46 -3.12
N MET A 67 -5.28 -1.02 -1.93
CA MET A 67 -5.49 -0.23 -0.71
C MET A 67 -4.24 0.55 -0.31
N LEU A 68 -3.06 -0.05 -0.46
CA LEU A 68 -1.79 0.61 -0.18
C LEU A 68 -1.56 1.76 -1.17
N TRP A 69 -1.77 1.54 -2.46
CA TRP A 69 -1.67 2.56 -3.50
C TRP A 69 -2.63 3.73 -3.28
N TYR A 70 -3.91 3.44 -3.01
CA TYR A 70 -4.92 4.48 -2.75
C TYR A 70 -4.52 5.38 -1.56
N ARG A 71 -3.95 4.78 -0.52
CA ARG A 71 -3.45 5.51 0.65
C ARG A 71 -2.22 6.35 0.33
N PHE A 72 -1.25 5.80 -0.41
CA PHE A 72 -0.07 6.56 -0.84
C PHE A 72 -0.43 7.72 -1.77
N ALA A 73 -1.28 7.48 -2.77
CA ALA A 73 -1.71 8.51 -3.72
C ALA A 73 -2.44 9.68 -3.03
N SER A 74 -3.24 9.37 -2.01
CA SER A 74 -3.91 10.40 -1.21
C SER A 74 -2.90 11.19 -0.34
N CYS A 75 -1.92 10.52 0.26
CA CYS A 75 -0.90 11.17 1.08
C CYS A 75 0.04 12.06 0.26
N THR A 76 0.52 11.60 -0.91
CA THR A 76 1.46 12.37 -1.75
C THR A 76 0.81 13.66 -2.24
N CYS A 77 -0.44 13.62 -2.70
CA CYS A 77 -1.16 14.82 -3.15
C CYS A 77 -1.36 15.87 -2.06
N VAL A 78 -1.50 15.48 -0.79
CA VAL A 78 -1.70 16.44 0.31
C VAL A 78 -0.39 17.11 0.72
N VAL A 79 0.75 16.40 0.60
CA VAL A 79 2.07 16.94 1.00
C VAL A 79 2.77 17.71 -0.13
N THR A 80 2.46 17.41 -1.39
CA THR A 80 3.02 18.13 -2.53
C THR A 80 2.21 19.39 -2.82
N ARG A 81 2.76 20.57 -2.50
CA ARG A 81 2.23 21.86 -2.95
C ARG A 81 2.99 22.34 -4.18
N THR A 82 2.33 23.11 -5.04
CA THR A 82 2.97 23.73 -6.21
C THR A 82 3.97 24.77 -5.73
N SER A 83 5.17 24.77 -6.32
CA SER A 83 6.17 25.80 -6.04
C SER A 83 5.87 27.07 -6.83
N PRO A 84 5.78 28.26 -6.21
CA PRO A 84 5.56 29.51 -6.93
C PRO A 84 6.58 29.81 -8.03
N ILE A 85 7.80 29.28 -7.93
CA ILE A 85 8.88 29.53 -8.88
C ILE A 85 8.61 28.94 -10.27
N THR A 86 7.76 27.90 -10.37
CA THR A 86 7.49 27.22 -11.64
C THR A 86 6.59 28.02 -12.58
N GLU A 87 5.96 29.09 -12.10
CA GLU A 87 5.21 30.03 -12.96
C GLU A 87 6.14 30.82 -13.88
N ASP A 88 7.31 31.22 -13.36
CA ASP A 88 8.28 32.05 -14.09
C ASP A 88 9.38 31.23 -14.77
N VAL A 89 9.74 30.06 -14.20
CA VAL A 89 10.83 29.21 -14.67
C VAL A 89 10.29 27.91 -15.24
N LYS A 90 10.46 27.73 -16.56
CA LYS A 90 10.16 26.45 -17.23
C LYS A 90 11.27 25.45 -16.94
N ILE A 91 10.95 24.44 -16.14
CA ILE A 91 11.86 23.34 -15.86
C ILE A 91 11.82 22.37 -17.06
N THR A 92 12.95 22.24 -17.74
CA THR A 92 13.14 21.24 -18.81
C THR A 92 14.04 20.13 -18.29
N PHE A 93 13.57 18.89 -18.41
CA PHE A 93 14.36 17.71 -18.09
C PHE A 93 14.96 17.14 -19.37
N GLN A 94 16.24 16.78 -19.32
CA GLN A 94 16.91 16.07 -20.40
C GLN A 94 17.58 14.83 -19.84
N GLU A 95 17.58 13.76 -20.63
CA GLU A 95 18.27 12.52 -20.26
C GLU A 95 19.76 12.68 -20.57
N GLU A 96 20.58 12.57 -19.53
CA GLU A 96 22.03 12.58 -19.63
C GLU A 96 22.59 11.24 -19.17
N ARG A 97 23.52 10.68 -19.95
CA ARG A 97 24.21 9.47 -19.53
C ARG A 97 25.19 9.81 -18.41
N PHE A 98 24.77 9.55 -17.17
CA PHE A 98 25.63 9.76 -16.02
C PHE A 98 26.79 8.75 -15.98
N ASN A 99 28.01 9.25 -15.76
CA ASN A 99 29.16 8.39 -15.49
C ASN A 99 29.21 8.06 -13.99
N GLY A 100 28.86 6.82 -13.64
CA GLY A 100 28.82 6.32 -12.27
C GLY A 100 30.18 6.07 -11.60
N SER A 101 31.29 6.56 -12.17
CA SER A 101 32.59 6.52 -11.51
C SER A 101 32.53 7.29 -10.19
N LEU A 102 32.88 6.60 -9.11
CA LEU A 102 32.94 7.18 -7.77
C LEU A 102 34.10 8.18 -7.70
N LEU A 103 33.85 9.33 -7.05
CA LEU A 103 34.85 10.39 -6.81
C LEU A 103 35.36 11.14 -8.05
N LYS A 104 34.67 11.07 -9.19
CA LYS A 104 35.00 11.96 -10.32
C LYS A 104 34.89 13.42 -9.87
N GLU A 105 36.01 14.15 -9.90
CA GLU A 105 36.03 15.57 -9.59
C GLU A 105 35.22 16.36 -10.63
N ASN A 106 34.36 17.25 -10.12
CA ASN A 106 33.69 18.27 -10.90
C ASN A 106 34.12 19.63 -10.35
N ILE A 107 33.72 20.74 -11.00
CA ILE A 107 34.12 22.08 -10.56
C ILE A 107 33.80 22.36 -9.09
N TYR A 108 32.69 21.82 -8.57
CA TYR A 108 32.26 22.00 -7.19
C TYR A 108 33.07 21.22 -6.14
N ARG A 109 33.87 20.23 -6.57
CA ARG A 109 34.65 19.33 -5.71
C ARG A 109 36.16 19.58 -5.77
N GLN A 110 36.59 20.64 -6.44
CA GLN A 110 38.00 21.03 -6.53
C GLN A 110 38.44 21.81 -5.28
N ALA A 111 39.75 22.05 -5.17
CA ALA A 111 40.29 22.95 -4.14
C ALA A 111 39.73 24.38 -4.31
N ALA A 112 39.64 25.12 -3.21
CA ALA A 112 39.09 26.48 -3.22
C ALA A 112 39.84 27.39 -4.23
N SER A 113 39.09 27.97 -5.15
CA SER A 113 39.57 28.91 -6.16
C SER A 113 38.44 29.85 -6.58
N PRO A 114 38.75 31.00 -7.22
CA PRO A 114 37.73 31.91 -7.72
C PRO A 114 36.73 31.25 -8.68
N GLU A 115 37.16 30.27 -9.46
CA GLU A 115 36.32 29.52 -10.39
C GLU A 115 35.36 28.57 -9.65
N VAL A 116 35.83 27.93 -8.58
CA VAL A 116 35.00 27.08 -7.71
C VAL A 116 33.96 27.91 -6.98
N ASP A 117 34.37 29.07 -6.45
CA ASP A 117 33.48 30.01 -5.78
C ASP A 117 32.39 30.51 -6.74
N ALA A 118 32.77 30.93 -7.95
CA ALA A 118 31.82 31.36 -8.97
C ALA A 118 30.84 30.24 -9.37
N ALA A 119 31.31 28.99 -9.43
CA ALA A 119 30.44 27.85 -9.70
C ALA A 119 29.41 27.66 -8.59
N TRP A 120 29.83 27.67 -7.32
CA TRP A 120 28.92 27.59 -6.18
C TRP A 120 27.94 28.78 -6.13
N GLU A 121 28.40 29.99 -6.40
CA GLU A 121 27.54 31.17 -6.52
C GLU A 121 26.49 31.01 -7.63
N GLY A 122 26.87 30.44 -8.76
CA GLY A 122 25.98 30.11 -9.87
C GLY A 122 24.89 29.09 -9.53
N LEU A 123 25.12 28.21 -8.54
CA LEU A 123 24.08 27.32 -8.00
C LEU A 123 23.07 28.03 -7.09
N GLY A 124 23.33 29.28 -6.72
CA GLY A 124 22.47 30.05 -5.85
C GLY A 124 22.70 29.81 -4.36
N VAL A 125 23.92 29.42 -3.94
CA VAL A 125 24.26 29.31 -2.50
C VAL A 125 24.04 30.62 -1.72
N ASN A 126 24.08 31.75 -2.42
CA ASN A 126 23.84 33.09 -1.89
C ASN A 126 22.41 33.60 -2.13
N TYR A 127 21.46 32.71 -2.47
CA TYR A 127 20.08 33.10 -2.71
C TYR A 127 19.42 33.63 -1.43
N ARG A 128 18.83 34.82 -1.52
CA ARG A 128 18.19 35.49 -0.37
C ARG A 128 16.74 35.07 -0.24
N SER A 129 16.16 35.30 0.94
CA SER A 129 14.71 35.14 1.15
C SER A 129 13.92 35.92 0.11
N ILE A 130 12.85 35.32 -0.36
CA ILE A 130 11.90 35.87 -1.33
C ILE A 130 10.58 36.24 -0.66
N ALA A 131 9.78 37.03 -1.36
CA ALA A 131 8.39 37.28 -0.98
C ALA A 131 7.47 36.57 -1.97
N VAL A 132 6.74 35.56 -1.51
CA VAL A 132 5.71 34.89 -2.31
C VAL A 132 4.50 35.82 -2.45
N PRO A 133 4.04 36.11 -3.68
CA PRO A 133 2.86 36.94 -3.90
C PRO A 133 1.61 36.37 -3.24
N GLU A 134 0.71 37.24 -2.77
CA GLU A 134 -0.54 36.80 -2.13
C GLU A 134 -1.42 35.96 -3.07
N THR A 135 -1.33 36.18 -4.39
CA THR A 135 -2.05 35.43 -5.43
C THR A 135 -1.61 33.97 -5.54
N LEU A 136 -0.36 33.66 -5.18
CA LEU A 136 0.22 32.31 -5.24
C LEU A 136 0.31 31.64 -3.86
N ALA A 137 0.05 32.38 -2.78
CA ALA A 137 0.21 31.92 -1.40
C ALA A 137 -0.62 30.67 -1.08
N ASP A 138 -1.91 30.67 -1.44
CA ASP A 138 -2.81 29.54 -1.16
C ASP A 138 -2.35 28.27 -1.92
N GLN A 139 -1.81 28.42 -3.14
CA GLN A 139 -1.28 27.31 -3.95
C GLN A 139 0.04 26.77 -3.39
N ALA A 140 0.88 27.66 -2.87
CA ALA A 140 2.13 27.33 -2.17
C ALA A 140 1.91 26.71 -0.78
N GLY A 141 0.68 26.63 -0.31
CA GLY A 141 0.34 26.11 1.02
C GLY A 141 0.57 27.12 2.16
N LEU A 142 0.73 28.39 1.85
CA LEU A 142 0.89 29.47 2.83
C LEU A 142 -0.50 29.91 3.34
N ARG A 143 -0.66 30.02 4.65
CA ARG A 143 -1.95 30.41 5.25
C ARG A 143 -2.07 31.92 5.40
N ARG A 144 -3.29 32.43 5.28
CA ARG A 144 -3.58 33.88 5.33
C ARG A 144 -3.22 34.58 6.63
N ASP A 145 -3.11 33.83 7.72
CA ASP A 145 -2.76 34.29 9.06
C ASP A 145 -1.28 34.10 9.40
N GLN A 146 -0.46 33.63 8.46
CA GLN A 146 1.00 33.66 8.59
C GLN A 146 1.53 35.09 8.46
N VAL A 147 2.77 35.28 8.93
CA VAL A 147 3.49 36.55 8.86
C VAL A 147 3.57 37.03 7.41
N LYS A 148 3.34 38.33 7.21
CA LYS A 148 3.43 38.99 5.90
C LYS A 148 4.38 40.18 5.96
N VAL A 149 5.06 40.43 4.85
CA VAL A 149 5.81 41.66 4.66
C VAL A 149 4.82 42.83 4.60
N ASN A 150 5.16 43.96 5.20
CA ASN A 150 4.30 45.13 5.14
C ASN A 150 4.15 45.58 3.66
N LYS A 151 2.93 45.99 3.26
CA LYS A 151 2.64 46.44 1.89
C LYS A 151 3.56 47.58 1.42
N LYS A 152 4.03 48.45 2.34
CA LYS A 152 4.98 49.53 2.01
C LYS A 152 6.36 49.04 1.55
N TYR A 153 6.69 47.76 1.78
CA TYR A 153 7.93 47.11 1.38
C TYR A 153 7.72 46.02 0.31
N GLY A 154 6.58 46.01 -0.38
CA GLY A 154 6.27 45.05 -1.46
C GLY A 154 5.25 43.97 -1.09
N GLY A 155 4.96 43.75 0.19
CA GLY A 155 3.93 42.79 0.62
C GLY A 155 4.32 41.32 0.41
N GLY A 156 3.33 40.43 0.53
CA GLY A 156 3.52 38.99 0.33
C GLY A 156 4.04 38.25 1.57
N TYR A 157 4.37 36.98 1.38
CA TYR A 157 4.81 36.08 2.44
C TYR A 157 6.32 35.85 2.35
N PRO A 158 7.08 36.11 3.42
CA PRO A 158 8.50 35.80 3.43
C PRO A 158 8.70 34.28 3.33
N ALA A 159 9.53 33.85 2.38
CA ALA A 159 9.86 32.45 2.18
C ALA A 159 11.34 32.31 1.81
N ASN A 160 11.88 31.11 2.05
CA ASN A 160 13.21 30.73 1.65
C ASN A 160 13.12 29.63 0.59
N VAL A 161 14.04 29.65 -0.35
CA VAL A 161 14.21 28.55 -1.31
C VAL A 161 15.29 27.64 -0.75
N GLU A 162 14.93 26.39 -0.50
CA GLU A 162 15.88 25.37 -0.06
C GLU A 162 16.19 24.46 -1.26
N GLY A 163 17.48 24.40 -1.63
CA GLY A 163 18.01 23.46 -2.60
C GLY A 163 19.09 22.62 -1.94
N LEU A 164 18.95 21.30 -1.99
CA LEU A 164 19.94 20.30 -1.55
C LEU A 164 20.23 19.33 -2.69
#